data_AF-A0A6G1GK24-F1
#
_entry.id   AF-A0A6G1GK24-F1
#
_cell.length_a   1.000
_cell.length_b   1.000
_cell.length_c   1.000
_cell.angle_alpha   90.00
_cell.angle_beta   90.00
_cell.angle_gamma   90.00
#
_symmetry.space_group_name_H-M   'P 1'
#
loop_
_entity.id
_entity.type
_entity.pdbx_description
1 polymer ?
#
loop_
_entity_poly.entity_id
_entity_poly.type
_entity_poly.pdbx_seq_one_letter_code
_entity_poly.pdbx_strand_id
1 'polypeptide(L)'
;MPSPTLLTSAAVLLFLALTTASTIPVQPIDPSLNTTTHLNLPRDLLHTAPPGTPHASGWGTGPPGFVYYCSSPGWHGRCRFEHPHKSVCNTILDWETNYYLNISSFKPAPRTCCTIFDRPDCPDNGGKKQLVKFPGFGDLRRNGWDDKIRSYRCGFPFPFPDPMDQGETQTSDMGSQSPE
;
A
#
# COMPACT_ATOMS: atom_id res chain seq x y z
N MET A 1 32.90 26.12 49.94
CA MET A 1 31.62 25.57 50.43
C MET A 1 31.51 24.13 49.94
N PRO A 2 31.23 23.17 50.83
CA PRO A 2 31.40 21.74 50.58
C PRO A 2 30.20 21.10 49.85
N SER A 3 30.48 20.10 49.00
CA SER A 3 29.60 18.96 48.69
C SER A 3 29.49 18.03 49.92
N PRO A 4 28.76 16.89 49.95
CA PRO A 4 27.75 16.27 49.07
C PRO A 4 26.42 16.00 49.85
N THR A 5 25.39 15.31 49.38
CA THR A 5 25.07 13.85 49.53
C THR A 5 23.52 13.76 49.55
N LEU A 6 22.79 12.87 48.87
CA LEU A 6 22.25 11.57 49.32
C LEU A 6 21.04 11.29 48.38
N LEU A 7 21.03 10.20 47.60
CA LEU A 7 20.53 8.85 47.93
C LEU A 7 19.02 8.64 47.68
N THR A 8 18.69 7.36 47.42
CA THR A 8 17.38 6.72 47.31
C THR A 8 16.74 6.76 45.90
N SER A 9 16.18 5.68 45.35
CA SER A 9 16.09 4.29 45.78
C SER A 9 15.75 3.47 44.54
N ALA A 10 16.49 2.40 44.30
CA ALA A 10 16.14 1.39 43.32
C ALA A 10 14.90 0.60 43.82
N ALA A 11 13.78 0.70 43.10
CA ALA A 11 12.67 -0.22 43.26
C ALA A 11 12.71 -1.22 42.09
N VAL A 12 13.40 -2.34 42.29
CA VAL A 12 13.36 -3.50 41.40
C VAL A 12 12.06 -4.24 41.70
N LEU A 13 11.02 -4.02 40.90
CA LEU A 13 9.79 -4.82 40.96
C LEU A 13 10.03 -6.12 40.18
N LEU A 14 10.37 -7.16 40.92
CA LEU A 14 10.47 -8.54 40.44
C LEU A 14 9.05 -9.11 40.27
N PHE A 15 8.49 -9.03 39.07
CA PHE A 15 7.25 -9.73 38.73
C PHE A 15 7.56 -11.19 38.37
N LEU A 16 7.32 -12.09 39.32
CA LEU A 16 7.23 -13.53 39.09
C LEU A 16 5.99 -13.83 38.23
N ALA A 17 6.19 -14.03 36.93
CA ALA A 17 5.14 -14.58 36.07
C ALA A 17 5.03 -16.09 36.30
N LEU A 18 3.94 -16.53 36.94
CA LEU A 18 3.53 -17.92 36.99
C LEU A 18 3.22 -18.41 35.57
N THR A 19 4.11 -19.18 34.97
CA THR A 19 3.82 -19.94 33.74
C THR A 19 3.05 -21.20 34.12
N THR A 20 1.72 -21.17 33.99
CA THR A 20 0.92 -22.38 34.00
C THR A 20 1.12 -23.11 32.66
N ALA A 21 1.89 -24.19 32.69
CA ALA A 21 2.01 -25.10 31.57
C ALA A 21 0.66 -25.81 31.37
N SER A 22 -0.11 -25.39 30.37
CA SER A 22 -1.25 -26.17 29.88
C SER A 22 -0.72 -27.35 29.09
N THR A 23 -0.76 -28.53 29.70
CA THR A 23 -0.63 -29.81 29.00
C THR A 23 -1.83 -29.99 28.08
N ILE A 24 -1.60 -29.77 26.78
CA ILE A 24 -2.59 -30.07 25.74
C ILE A 24 -2.75 -31.59 25.66
N PRO A 25 -3.96 -32.15 25.82
CA PRO A 25 -4.20 -33.57 25.59
C PRO A 25 -3.99 -33.88 24.11
N VAL A 26 -2.98 -34.70 23.81
CA VAL A 26 -2.78 -35.28 22.48
C VAL A 26 -3.94 -36.25 22.23
N GLN A 27 -4.85 -35.87 21.34
CA GLN A 27 -5.91 -36.77 20.89
C GLN A 27 -5.35 -37.78 19.88
N PRO A 28 -5.83 -39.04 19.90
CA PRO A 28 -5.47 -40.06 18.93
C PRO A 28 -5.89 -39.62 17.52
N ILE A 29 -4.96 -39.71 16.58
CA ILE A 29 -5.17 -39.37 15.17
C ILE A 29 -5.97 -40.53 14.54
N ASP A 30 -7.24 -40.30 14.25
CA ASP A 30 -8.08 -41.20 13.46
C ASP A 30 -7.65 -41.16 11.98
N PRO A 31 -7.22 -42.28 11.36
CA PRO A 31 -6.76 -42.30 9.98
C PRO A 31 -7.89 -42.44 8.94
N SER A 32 -9.15 -42.12 9.27
CA SER A 32 -10.26 -42.31 8.32
C SER A 32 -11.26 -41.15 8.31
N LEU A 33 -10.89 -40.03 7.67
CA LEU A 33 -11.87 -39.20 6.96
C LEU A 33 -11.20 -38.35 5.87
N ASN A 34 -10.78 -39.04 4.80
CA ASN A 34 -10.62 -38.45 3.48
C ASN A 34 -12.01 -38.07 2.93
N THR A 35 -12.54 -36.91 3.32
CA THR A 35 -13.59 -36.24 2.55
C THR A 35 -13.31 -34.74 2.53
N THR A 36 -12.25 -34.42 1.80
CA THR A 36 -11.84 -33.07 1.40
C THR A 36 -12.92 -32.45 0.52
N THR A 37 -14.02 -31.98 1.12
CA THR A 37 -14.88 -30.99 0.46
C THR A 37 -14.26 -29.62 0.73
N HIS A 38 -13.05 -29.43 0.19
CA HIS A 38 -12.56 -28.08 -0.06
C HIS A 38 -13.58 -27.44 -1.00
N LEU A 39 -14.33 -26.47 -0.49
CA LEU A 39 -14.87 -25.43 -1.32
C LEU A 39 -13.66 -24.78 -2.01
N ASN A 40 -13.32 -25.30 -3.17
CA ASN A 40 -12.42 -24.72 -4.14
C ASN A 40 -13.05 -23.41 -4.60
N LEU A 41 -12.98 -22.37 -3.77
CA LEU A 41 -12.87 -21.05 -4.34
C LEU A 41 -11.50 -21.00 -5.01
N PRO A 42 -11.46 -20.80 -6.34
CA PRO A 42 -10.20 -20.82 -7.07
C PRO A 42 -9.27 -19.77 -6.48
N ARG A 43 -8.04 -20.20 -6.18
CA ARG A 43 -6.92 -19.33 -5.81
C ARG A 43 -6.59 -18.29 -6.89
N ASP A 44 -7.25 -18.35 -8.04
CA ASP A 44 -7.16 -17.42 -9.17
C ASP A 44 -7.74 -16.02 -8.90
N LEU A 45 -8.31 -15.75 -7.73
CA LEU A 45 -8.68 -14.37 -7.37
C LEU A 45 -7.58 -13.61 -6.62
N LEU A 46 -6.51 -14.28 -6.18
CA LEU A 46 -5.27 -13.59 -5.82
C LEU A 46 -4.53 -13.30 -7.14
N HIS A 47 -4.92 -12.20 -7.79
CA HIS A 47 -4.28 -11.66 -8.99
C HIS A 47 -2.80 -11.35 -8.70
N THR A 48 -1.98 -12.38 -8.73
CA THR A 48 -0.55 -12.24 -8.92
C THR A 48 -0.45 -11.80 -10.38
N ALA A 49 -0.19 -10.51 -10.59
CA ALA A 49 0.06 -9.98 -11.92
C ALA A 49 1.08 -10.90 -12.61
N PRO A 50 0.85 -11.32 -13.87
CA PRO A 50 1.72 -12.26 -14.55
C PRO A 50 3.17 -11.78 -14.47
N PRO A 51 4.14 -12.67 -14.14
CA PRO A 51 5.55 -12.31 -14.18
C PRO A 51 5.93 -12.08 -15.65
N GLY A 52 5.92 -10.81 -16.07
CA GLY A 52 6.28 -10.47 -17.45
C GLY A 52 5.37 -9.51 -18.21
N THR A 53 4.51 -8.70 -17.58
CA THR A 53 3.95 -7.52 -18.27
C THR A 53 4.68 -6.22 -17.89
N PRO A 54 5.88 -5.94 -18.44
CA PRO A 54 6.39 -4.58 -18.47
C PRO A 54 5.83 -3.90 -19.71
N HIS A 55 4.69 -3.23 -19.66
CA HIS A 55 4.36 -2.33 -20.76
C HIS A 55 3.82 -1.01 -20.27
N ALA A 56 4.77 -0.15 -19.89
CA ALA A 56 4.73 1.30 -19.73
C ALA A 56 3.96 2.07 -20.83
N SER A 57 3.42 1.41 -21.86
CA SER A 57 2.79 2.03 -23.03
C SER A 57 1.28 2.29 -22.93
N GLY A 58 0.55 1.76 -21.94
CA GLY A 58 -0.89 2.01 -21.77
C GLY A 58 -1.26 2.90 -20.57
N TRP A 59 -0.28 3.45 -19.87
CA TRP A 59 -0.49 3.95 -18.51
C TRP A 59 -1.09 5.34 -18.43
N GLY A 60 -1.44 5.99 -19.54
CA GLY A 60 -2.13 7.28 -19.50
C GLY A 60 -3.65 7.16 -19.34
N THR A 61 -4.23 6.03 -19.71
CA THR A 61 -5.69 5.91 -19.96
C THR A 61 -6.40 4.91 -19.05
N GLY A 62 -5.70 4.31 -18.08
CA GLY A 62 -6.31 3.40 -17.11
C GLY A 62 -7.30 4.11 -16.16
N PRO A 63 -8.29 3.37 -15.61
CA PRO A 63 -9.19 3.92 -14.60
C PRO A 63 -8.40 4.39 -13.36
N PRO A 64 -8.86 5.43 -12.64
CA PRO A 64 -8.21 5.84 -11.40
C PRO A 64 -8.52 4.85 -10.26
N GLY A 65 -7.87 5.02 -9.11
CA GLY A 65 -8.26 4.37 -7.87
C GLY A 65 -7.60 3.01 -7.59
N PHE A 66 -6.49 2.71 -8.26
CA PHE A 66 -5.63 1.58 -7.89
C PHE A 66 -4.20 2.04 -7.59
N VAL A 67 -3.48 1.19 -6.86
CA VAL A 67 -2.04 1.33 -6.64
C VAL A 67 -1.35 0.02 -7.00
N TYR A 68 -0.11 0.15 -7.44
CA TYR A 68 0.75 -0.95 -7.80
C TYR A 68 2.11 -0.74 -7.16
N TYR A 69 2.61 -1.73 -6.42
CA TYR A 69 3.89 -1.60 -5.73
C TYR A 69 4.62 -2.94 -5.68
N CYS A 70 5.94 -2.89 -5.79
CA CYS A 70 6.77 -4.09 -5.93
C CYS A 70 8.00 -4.09 -5.04
N SER A 71 8.54 -5.29 -4.83
CA SER A 71 9.70 -5.53 -3.99
C SER A 71 11.04 -5.19 -4.63
N SER A 72 11.05 -4.73 -5.88
CA SER A 72 12.27 -4.33 -6.57
C SER A 72 12.05 -3.06 -7.39
N PRO A 73 13.11 -2.29 -7.65
CA PRO A 73 13.04 -1.14 -8.54
C PRO A 73 12.60 -1.54 -9.95
N GLY A 74 12.08 -0.58 -10.70
CA GLY A 74 11.60 -0.75 -12.07
C GLY A 74 10.29 -1.53 -12.16
N TRP A 75 9.51 -1.64 -11.07
CA TRP A 75 8.25 -2.39 -11.05
C TRP A 75 8.44 -3.90 -11.27
N HIS A 76 9.55 -4.45 -10.78
CA HIS A 76 9.92 -5.85 -10.88
C HIS A 76 9.85 -6.58 -9.52
N GLY A 77 10.00 -7.90 -9.57
CA GLY A 77 10.01 -8.76 -8.39
C GLY A 77 8.61 -9.21 -8.00
N ARG A 78 8.37 -9.36 -6.70
CA ARG A 78 7.03 -9.63 -6.17
C ARG A 78 6.26 -8.33 -6.17
N CYS A 79 5.06 -8.32 -6.74
CA CYS A 79 4.26 -7.12 -6.91
C CYS A 79 2.85 -7.33 -6.34
N ARG A 80 2.26 -6.25 -5.84
CA ARG A 80 0.87 -6.18 -5.39
C ARG A 80 0.13 -5.11 -6.17
N PHE A 81 -1.12 -5.43 -6.47
CA PHE A 81 -2.07 -4.53 -7.08
C PHE A 81 -3.26 -4.42 -6.15
N GLU A 82 -3.61 -3.20 -5.75
CA GLU A 82 -4.65 -2.95 -4.76
C GLU A 82 -5.60 -1.85 -5.22
N HIS A 83 -6.86 -1.99 -4.82
CA HIS A 83 -7.90 -0.99 -4.97
C HIS A 83 -8.18 -0.33 -3.62
N PRO A 84 -7.40 0.68 -3.21
CA PRO A 84 -7.60 1.33 -1.94
C PRO A 84 -8.93 2.07 -1.89
N HIS A 85 -9.58 2.05 -0.73
CA HIS A 85 -10.70 2.95 -0.48
C HIS A 85 -10.23 4.41 -0.50
N LYS A 86 -10.98 5.27 -1.20
CA LYS A 86 -10.69 6.69 -1.33
C LYS A 86 -10.62 7.37 0.03
N SER A 87 -9.55 8.12 0.28
CA SER A 87 -9.29 8.88 1.51
C SER A 87 -9.22 8.04 2.79
N VAL A 88 -9.24 6.71 2.68
CA VAL A 88 -9.08 5.78 3.80
C VAL A 88 -7.61 5.40 3.92
N CYS A 89 -7.14 5.21 5.16
CA CYS A 89 -5.81 4.67 5.36
C CYS A 89 -5.77 3.18 5.00
N ASN A 90 -4.84 2.80 4.14
CA ASN A 90 -4.55 1.42 3.82
C ASN A 90 -3.22 1.08 4.48
N THR A 91 -3.29 0.42 5.63
CA THR A 91 -2.11 -0.18 6.27
C THR A 91 -1.75 -1.43 5.49
N ILE A 92 -0.48 -1.58 5.15
CA ILE A 92 -0.06 -2.71 4.34
C ILE A 92 0.23 -3.90 5.29
N LEU A 93 -0.65 -4.92 5.27
CA LEU A 93 -0.74 -6.04 6.24
C LEU A 93 -0.64 -7.43 5.56
N ASP A 94 0.36 -8.24 5.90
CA ASP A 94 0.80 -9.55 5.31
C ASP A 94 1.87 -10.06 6.27
N TRP A 95 1.32 -10.59 7.35
CA TRP A 95 1.95 -11.21 8.49
C TRP A 95 2.66 -12.53 8.11
N GLU A 96 2.52 -13.01 6.87
CA GLU A 96 3.08 -14.30 6.44
C GLU A 96 4.44 -14.16 5.75
N THR A 97 4.73 -13.05 5.05
CA THR A 97 5.90 -13.00 4.15
C THR A 97 6.87 -11.83 4.35
N ASN A 98 6.67 -10.98 5.38
CA ASN A 98 7.47 -9.76 5.62
C ASN A 98 7.59 -8.83 4.39
N TYR A 99 6.67 -8.94 3.43
CA TYR A 99 6.70 -8.22 2.15
C TYR A 99 6.82 -6.69 2.32
N TYR A 100 6.30 -6.13 3.42
CA TYR A 100 6.33 -4.68 3.70
C TYR A 100 7.68 -4.09 3.95
N LEU A 101 8.62 -4.91 4.39
CA LEU A 101 9.94 -4.40 4.67
C LEU A 101 10.69 -4.10 3.38
N ASN A 102 10.20 -4.53 2.21
CA ASN A 102 11.00 -4.56 1.00
C ASN A 102 10.36 -3.84 -0.20
N ILE A 103 9.52 -2.81 -0.01
CA ILE A 103 8.91 -2.09 -1.14
C ILE A 103 9.93 -1.11 -1.74
N SER A 104 10.31 -1.35 -3.01
CA SER A 104 11.32 -0.53 -3.73
C SER A 104 10.76 0.21 -4.95
N SER A 105 9.52 -0.04 -5.34
CA SER A 105 8.81 0.76 -6.35
C SER A 105 7.32 0.90 -6.00
N PHE A 106 6.75 2.08 -6.25
CA PHE A 106 5.36 2.41 -5.91
C PHE A 106 4.74 3.29 -6.98
N LYS A 107 3.55 2.93 -7.45
CA LYS A 107 2.86 3.56 -8.59
C LYS A 107 1.35 3.68 -8.37
N PRO A 108 0.83 4.90 -8.20
CA PRO A 108 -0.60 5.16 -8.34
C PRO A 108 -1.05 4.98 -9.79
N ALA A 109 -2.34 4.66 -9.98
CA ALA A 109 -3.01 4.75 -11.28
C ALA A 109 -3.04 6.19 -11.82
N PRO A 110 -3.35 6.39 -13.11
CA PRO A 110 -3.69 7.71 -13.65
C PRO A 110 -4.76 8.41 -12.82
N ARG A 111 -4.69 9.75 -12.75
CA ARG A 111 -5.62 10.60 -11.98
C ARG A 111 -5.75 10.18 -10.49
N THR A 112 -4.74 9.50 -9.96
CA THR A 112 -4.66 9.07 -8.56
C THR A 112 -3.42 9.66 -7.93
N CYS A 113 -3.55 10.20 -6.73
CA CYS A 113 -2.43 10.56 -5.88
C CYS A 113 -2.53 9.84 -4.55
N CYS A 114 -1.40 9.46 -3.97
CA CYS A 114 -1.35 8.80 -2.68
C CYS A 114 -0.31 9.47 -1.80
N THR A 115 -0.62 9.67 -0.53
CA THR A 115 0.39 9.96 0.47
C THR A 115 0.86 8.63 1.04
N ILE A 116 2.15 8.33 0.93
CA ILE A 116 2.80 7.17 1.55
C ILE A 116 3.38 7.59 2.91
N PHE A 117 3.38 6.66 3.86
CA PHE A 117 3.83 6.88 5.23
C PHE A 117 4.85 5.82 5.63
N ASP A 118 5.83 6.19 6.46
CA ASP A 118 6.82 5.27 7.01
C ASP A 118 6.37 4.54 8.28
N ARG A 119 5.12 4.78 8.68
CA ARG A 119 4.46 4.20 9.85
C ARG A 119 3.14 3.58 9.44
N PRO A 120 2.65 2.57 10.18
CA PRO A 120 1.31 2.04 9.98
C PRO A 120 0.24 3.12 10.28
N ASP A 121 -0.98 2.89 9.79
CA ASP A 121 -2.19 3.64 10.15
C ASP A 121 -2.26 5.11 9.73
N CYS A 122 -1.36 5.53 8.83
CA CYS A 122 -1.38 6.85 8.19
C CYS A 122 -1.47 8.00 9.21
N PRO A 123 -0.49 8.10 10.12
CA PRO A 123 -0.57 9.05 11.21
C PRO A 123 -0.64 10.46 10.65
N ASP A 124 -1.63 11.24 11.11
CA ASP A 124 -1.72 12.64 10.71
C ASP A 124 -0.55 13.45 11.32
N ASN A 125 -0.06 13.02 12.49
CA ASN A 125 1.06 13.61 13.25
C ASN A 125 2.22 12.62 13.46
N GLY A 126 3.44 13.05 13.14
CA GLY A 126 4.66 12.25 13.28
C GLY A 126 4.91 11.28 12.13
N GLY A 127 6.13 10.72 12.08
CA GLY A 127 6.59 9.91 10.96
C GLY A 127 6.93 10.74 9.72
N LYS A 128 7.52 10.08 8.72
CA LYS A 128 7.74 10.66 7.39
C LYS A 128 6.52 10.37 6.52
N LYS A 129 6.18 11.33 5.67
CA LYS A 129 5.13 11.19 4.66
C LYS A 129 5.57 11.82 3.34
N GLN A 130 5.14 11.23 2.23
CA GLN A 130 5.49 11.71 0.90
C GLN A 130 4.27 11.61 -0.02
N LEU A 131 3.99 12.70 -0.73
CA LEU A 131 2.99 12.67 -1.80
C LEU A 131 3.60 11.99 -3.04
N VAL A 132 2.90 11.00 -3.54
CA VAL A 132 3.20 10.26 -4.77
C VAL A 132 2.05 10.47 -5.74
N LYS A 133 2.34 10.98 -6.92
CA LYS A 133 1.38 11.11 -8.01
C LYS A 133 1.77 10.15 -9.12
N PHE A 134 0.83 9.79 -10.00
CA PHE A 134 1.18 9.14 -11.26
C PHE A 134 2.34 9.89 -11.97
N PRO A 135 3.37 9.22 -12.51
CA PRO A 135 3.55 7.77 -12.69
C PRO A 135 4.17 7.02 -11.49
N GLY A 136 4.36 7.70 -10.36
CA GLY A 136 4.96 7.15 -9.16
C GLY A 136 6.49 7.14 -9.18
N PHE A 137 7.07 6.30 -8.32
CA PHE A 137 8.51 6.11 -8.20
C PHE A 137 8.87 4.70 -8.63
N GLY A 138 9.58 4.60 -9.76
CA GLY A 138 10.16 3.35 -10.21
C GLY A 138 11.33 2.88 -9.34
N ASP A 139 11.99 3.78 -8.60
CA ASP A 139 13.09 3.42 -7.69
C ASP A 139 13.02 4.31 -6.45
N LEU A 140 12.56 3.75 -5.33
CA LEU A 140 12.37 4.46 -4.07
C LEU A 140 13.68 4.80 -3.34
N ARG A 141 14.82 4.27 -3.81
CA ARG A 141 16.14 4.66 -3.26
C ARG A 141 16.45 6.11 -3.60
N ARG A 142 16.00 6.58 -4.78
CA ARG A 142 16.28 7.93 -5.30
C ARG A 142 15.68 9.05 -4.46
N ASN A 143 14.64 8.75 -3.68
CA ASN A 143 13.99 9.68 -2.76
C ASN A 143 14.09 9.22 -1.30
N GLY A 144 14.93 8.21 -1.00
CA GLY A 144 15.17 7.72 0.36
C GLY A 144 13.97 7.03 1.00
N TRP A 145 13.04 6.49 0.21
CA TRP A 145 11.82 5.80 0.63
C TRP A 145 11.86 4.28 0.46
N ASP A 146 12.96 3.75 -0.06
CA ASP A 146 13.19 2.30 -0.20
C ASP A 146 12.91 1.61 1.13
N ASP A 147 12.12 0.53 1.07
CA ASP A 147 11.88 -0.37 2.20
C ASP A 147 11.20 0.28 3.42
N LYS A 148 10.66 1.49 3.25
CA LYS A 148 10.08 2.30 4.34
C LYS A 148 8.57 2.40 4.33
N ILE A 149 7.90 2.16 3.21
CA ILE A 149 6.45 2.34 3.13
C ILE A 149 5.75 1.32 4.05
N ARG A 150 4.87 1.80 4.93
CA ARG A 150 4.10 0.97 5.88
C ARG A 150 2.59 1.21 5.81
N SER A 151 2.16 2.36 5.32
CA SER A 151 0.76 2.62 4.97
C SER A 151 0.67 3.69 3.88
N TYR A 152 -0.52 3.82 3.29
CA TYR A 152 -0.79 4.85 2.30
C TYR A 152 -2.26 5.28 2.29
N ARG A 153 -2.51 6.53 1.89
CA ARG A 153 -3.87 7.10 1.74
C ARG A 153 -3.98 7.71 0.34
N CYS A 154 -4.94 7.25 -0.46
CA CYS A 154 -5.10 7.70 -1.85
C CYS A 154 -6.33 8.58 -2.05
N GLY A 155 -6.21 9.57 -2.93
CA GLY A 155 -7.31 10.42 -3.41
C GLY A 155 -7.48 10.27 -4.92
N PHE A 156 -8.74 10.11 -5.35
CA PHE A 156 -9.12 10.00 -6.76
C PHE A 156 -10.62 10.31 -6.98
N PRO A 157 -11.05 10.75 -8.18
CA PRO A 157 -10.18 11.33 -9.19
C PRO A 157 -9.54 12.60 -8.62
N PHE A 158 -8.22 12.72 -8.76
CA PHE A 158 -7.58 14.00 -8.50
C PHE A 158 -7.92 14.90 -9.68
N PRO A 159 -8.49 16.11 -9.48
CA PRO A 159 -8.73 17.04 -10.57
C PRO A 159 -7.37 17.52 -11.08
N PHE A 160 -6.77 16.75 -11.98
CA PHE A 160 -5.85 17.29 -12.95
C PHE A 160 -6.73 17.80 -14.09
N PRO A 161 -6.64 19.08 -14.49
CA PRO A 161 -7.01 19.42 -15.85
C PRO A 161 -6.02 18.63 -16.71
N ASP A 162 -6.48 17.52 -17.30
CA ASP A 162 -5.66 16.74 -18.21
C ASP A 162 -5.23 17.69 -19.37
N PRO A 163 -3.94 17.92 -19.62
CA PRO A 163 -3.50 18.76 -20.75
C PRO A 163 -3.75 18.12 -22.13
N MET A 164 -4.58 17.08 -22.22
CA MET A 164 -4.74 16.23 -23.41
C MET A 164 -6.20 16.07 -23.86
N ASP A 165 -7.09 16.95 -23.40
CA ASP A 165 -8.46 17.08 -23.93
C ASP A 165 -8.73 18.48 -24.50
N GLN A 166 -7.75 19.04 -25.25
CA GLN A 166 -7.99 20.21 -26.12
C GLN A 166 -8.25 19.81 -27.58
N GLY A 167 -8.58 18.54 -27.79
CA GLY A 167 -8.67 17.94 -29.11
C GLY A 167 -10.07 17.82 -29.67
N GLU A 168 -11.03 18.68 -29.32
CA GLU A 168 -12.26 18.86 -30.10
C GLU A 168 -12.94 20.17 -29.70
N THR A 169 -12.40 21.29 -30.20
CA THR A 169 -13.20 22.50 -30.36
C THR A 169 -14.27 22.16 -31.40
N GLN A 170 -15.49 21.85 -30.95
CA GLN A 170 -16.67 21.94 -31.80
C GLN A 170 -16.75 23.38 -32.28
N THR A 171 -16.29 23.63 -33.50
CA THR A 171 -16.65 24.80 -34.28
C THR A 171 -18.14 24.66 -34.59
N SER A 172 -19.00 25.05 -33.65
CA SER A 172 -20.39 25.30 -33.94
C SER A 172 -20.44 26.52 -34.85
N ASP A 173 -20.57 26.26 -36.15
CA ASP A 173 -20.96 27.20 -37.18
C ASP A 173 -22.11 28.07 -36.67
N MET A 174 -21.81 29.35 -36.39
CA MET A 174 -22.84 30.36 -36.23
C MET A 174 -23.39 30.68 -37.62
N GLY A 175 -24.48 30.00 -37.97
CA GLY A 175 -25.33 30.34 -39.08
C GLY A 175 -25.77 31.80 -38.97
N SER A 176 -25.35 32.61 -39.95
CA SER A 176 -25.87 33.95 -40.17
C SER A 176 -27.34 33.88 -40.55
N GLN A 177 -28.22 34.39 -39.69
CA GLN A 177 -29.56 34.78 -40.10
C GLN A 177 -29.61 36.30 -40.20
N SER A 178 -29.67 36.77 -41.44
CA SER A 178 -30.20 38.09 -41.79
C SER A 178 -31.73 37.98 -41.74
N PRO A 179 -32.42 39.03 -41.28
CA PRO A 179 -33.70 39.35 -41.86
C PRO A 179 -33.76 40.79 -42.35
N GLU A 180 -34.63 40.93 -43.35
CA GLU A 180 -35.03 42.11 -44.12
C GLU A 180 -35.71 43.20 -43.29
#